data_AF-A0A2S6H3L9-F1
#
_entry.id   AF-A0A2S6H3L9-F1
#
_cell.length_a   1.000
_cell.length_b   1.000
_cell.length_c   1.000
_cell.angle_alpha   90.00
_cell.angle_beta   90.00
_cell.angle_gamma   90.00
#
_symmetry.space_group_name_H-M   'P 1'
#
loop_
_entity.id
_entity.type
_entity.pdbx_description
1 polymer ?
#
loop_
_entity_poly.entity_id
_entity_poly.type
_entity_poly.pdbx_seq_one_letter_code
_entity_poly.pdbx_strand_id
1 'polypeptide(L)'
;MQNNKYFPMTLIAVAIVSGCSSMPKNSSLTEAHNSYNNARTNPEVTNLAAVELKTADDSLNKADYALSEGESDDTVEHLAYLAKQQVAIAEETAKRKAAESAVANAAAKRNAVRLDARTAEADAAKQQAAYAQQTVDRQATELAVAGANSERDQAIIAQQEMLLKELNAKKTERGLVITLSGDVLFRTNKAQLQAGGLRNVQKLADFLNQYPQYKVLVEGHTDSIGSNSANQALSDRRAYAVRTALNDMGISGDRIRTRGYADAYPVAGNNTAAGRQLNRRVEIILSDANGDIVPR
;
A
#
# COMPACT_ATOMS: atom_id res chain seq x y z
N MET A 1 -0.17 63.23 58.86
CA MET A 1 0.21 64.59 59.31
C MET A 1 0.78 65.31 58.10
N GLN A 2 0.01 65.87 57.16
CA GLN A 2 -0.87 67.04 57.25
C GLN A 2 -0.25 68.20 58.05
N ASN A 3 0.27 69.22 57.36
CA ASN A 3 -0.46 70.49 57.21
C ASN A 3 0.30 71.55 56.37
N ASN A 4 -0.43 72.10 55.39
CA ASN A 4 -0.19 73.33 54.63
C ASN A 4 0.04 74.54 55.54
N LYS A 5 0.77 75.56 55.05
CA LYS A 5 0.34 76.97 55.07
C LYS A 5 0.80 77.75 53.82
N TYR A 6 -0.15 78.52 53.29
CA TYR A 6 -0.16 79.40 52.12
C TYR A 6 0.53 80.75 52.36
N PHE A 7 0.99 81.45 51.30
CA PHE A 7 0.87 82.92 51.04
C PHE A 7 1.67 83.34 49.76
N PRO A 8 1.41 84.48 49.08
CA PRO A 8 0.19 84.88 48.34
C PRO A 8 0.48 85.35 46.88
N MET A 9 -0.61 85.71 46.19
CA MET A 9 -0.74 86.37 44.87
C MET A 9 0.26 87.49 44.53
N THR A 10 0.65 87.55 43.25
CA THR A 10 0.86 88.84 42.56
C THR A 10 0.38 88.74 41.10
N LEU A 11 -0.62 89.57 40.79
CA LEU A 11 -1.19 89.82 39.47
C LEU A 11 -0.17 90.60 38.61
N ILE A 12 0.11 90.13 37.38
CA ILE A 12 0.63 90.98 36.31
C ILE A 12 -0.27 90.77 35.08
N ALA A 13 -1.08 91.78 34.79
CA ALA A 13 -1.85 91.89 33.57
C ALA A 13 -0.93 92.31 32.42
N VAL A 14 -0.75 91.43 31.42
CA VAL A 14 -0.06 91.77 30.17
C VAL A 14 -1.12 92.13 29.14
N ALA A 15 -1.12 93.39 28.73
CA ALA A 15 -1.97 93.93 27.69
C ALA A 15 -1.61 93.33 26.32
N ILE A 16 -2.63 92.80 25.64
CA ILE A 16 -2.54 92.26 24.29
C ILE A 16 -2.36 93.43 23.32
N VAL A 17 -1.17 93.56 22.73
CA VAL A 17 -0.94 94.47 21.59
C VAL A 17 -1.48 93.77 20.35
N SER A 18 -2.60 94.28 19.84
CA SER A 18 -3.17 93.92 18.55
C SER A 18 -2.25 94.44 17.43
N GLY A 19 -1.27 93.64 17.04
CA GLY A 19 -0.49 93.88 15.82
C GLY A 19 -1.34 93.56 14.60
N CYS A 20 -1.74 94.57 13.83
CA CYS A 20 -2.13 94.38 12.44
C CYS A 20 -0.90 93.89 11.67
N SER A 21 -0.78 92.58 11.47
CA SER A 21 0.17 92.05 10.50
C SER A 21 -0.33 92.45 9.13
N SER A 22 0.41 93.31 8.43
CA SER A 22 0.25 93.49 6.99
C SER A 22 0.40 92.10 6.36
N MET A 23 -0.64 91.61 5.69
CA MET A 23 -0.54 90.35 4.94
C MET A 23 0.69 90.44 4.02
N PRO A 24 1.57 89.42 4.03
CA PRO A 24 2.72 89.41 3.14
C PRO A 24 2.21 89.51 1.71
N LYS A 25 2.79 90.42 0.93
CA LYS A 25 2.53 90.49 -0.52
C LYS A 25 2.84 89.10 -1.12
N ASN A 26 1.88 88.52 -1.83
CA ASN A 26 1.97 87.22 -2.50
C ASN A 26 2.11 85.98 -1.57
N SER A 27 1.22 85.82 -0.60
CA SER A 27 1.13 84.60 0.25
C SER A 27 1.04 83.30 -0.56
N SER A 28 0.32 83.32 -1.69
CA SER A 28 0.13 82.18 -2.59
C SER A 28 1.45 81.67 -3.19
N LEU A 29 2.40 82.57 -3.51
CA LEU A 29 3.74 82.21 -3.99
C LEU A 29 4.60 81.57 -2.88
N THR A 30 4.48 82.08 -1.66
CA THR A 30 5.16 81.51 -0.48
C THR A 30 4.65 80.11 -0.19
N GLU A 31 3.35 79.88 -0.28
CA GLU A 31 2.76 78.55 -0.14
C GLU A 31 3.24 77.59 -1.22
N ALA A 32 3.29 78.04 -2.49
CA ALA A 32 3.79 77.23 -3.60
C ALA A 32 5.26 76.81 -3.39
N HIS A 33 6.11 77.72 -2.90
CA HIS A 33 7.49 77.41 -2.50
C HIS A 33 7.57 76.35 -1.41
N ASN A 34 6.75 76.49 -0.36
CA ASN A 34 6.73 75.53 0.74
C ASN A 34 6.26 74.15 0.28
N SER A 35 5.19 74.09 -0.52
CA SER A 35 4.71 72.85 -1.14
C SER A 35 5.78 72.20 -2.00
N TYR A 36 6.44 72.97 -2.89
CA TYR A 36 7.50 72.45 -3.74
C TYR A 36 8.69 71.93 -2.93
N ASN A 37 9.14 72.67 -1.92
CA ASN A 37 10.26 72.26 -1.07
C ASN A 37 9.94 70.96 -0.33
N ASN A 38 8.73 70.83 0.22
CA ASN A 38 8.29 69.58 0.87
C ASN A 38 8.30 68.41 -0.13
N ALA A 39 7.72 68.60 -1.31
CA ALA A 39 7.69 67.58 -2.36
C ALA A 39 9.09 67.19 -2.84
N ARG A 40 10.01 68.16 -3.02
CA ARG A 40 11.41 67.91 -3.41
C ARG A 40 12.21 67.16 -2.32
N THR A 41 11.85 67.31 -1.06
CA THR A 41 12.48 66.56 0.03
C THR A 41 11.89 65.16 0.25
N ASN A 42 10.75 64.84 -0.37
CA ASN A 42 10.11 63.53 -0.27
C ASN A 42 10.73 62.55 -1.27
N PRO A 43 11.43 61.49 -0.82
CA PRO A 43 12.06 60.51 -1.70
C PRO A 43 11.09 59.78 -2.64
N GLU A 44 9.83 59.59 -2.26
CA GLU A 44 8.83 58.97 -3.14
C GLU A 44 8.53 59.86 -4.34
N VAL A 45 8.38 61.17 -4.11
CA VAL A 45 8.10 62.14 -5.18
C VAL A 45 9.30 62.29 -6.10
N THR A 46 10.51 62.43 -5.53
CA THR A 46 11.73 62.57 -6.35
C THR A 46 12.05 61.33 -7.17
N ASN A 47 11.72 60.13 -6.70
CA ASN A 47 12.04 58.89 -7.41
C ASN A 47 10.91 58.42 -8.36
N LEU A 48 9.65 58.62 -7.99
CA LEU A 48 8.50 58.09 -8.74
C LEU A 48 7.82 59.14 -9.63
N ALA A 49 7.93 60.43 -9.30
CA ALA A 49 7.26 61.52 -10.01
C ALA A 49 8.23 62.66 -10.38
N ALA A 50 9.47 62.31 -10.75
CA ALA A 50 10.52 63.29 -11.08
C ALA A 50 10.14 64.26 -12.21
N VAL A 51 9.40 63.77 -13.22
CA VAL A 51 8.97 64.57 -14.38
C VAL A 51 7.92 65.60 -13.96
N GLU A 52 6.94 65.18 -13.17
CA GLU A 52 5.90 66.03 -12.63
C GLU A 52 6.49 67.05 -11.64
N LEU A 53 7.47 66.65 -10.83
CA LEU A 53 8.19 67.55 -9.93
C LEU A 53 9.02 68.60 -10.69
N LYS A 54 9.67 68.22 -11.81
CA LYS A 54 10.37 69.18 -12.69
C LYS A 54 9.39 70.17 -13.34
N THR A 55 8.20 69.70 -13.70
CA THR A 55 7.13 70.57 -14.23
C THR A 55 6.65 71.57 -13.19
N ALA A 56 6.53 71.14 -11.93
CA ALA A 56 6.19 72.02 -10.81
C ALA A 56 7.27 73.08 -10.56
N ASP A 57 8.55 72.71 -10.64
CA ASP A 57 9.71 73.61 -10.57
C ASP A 57 9.65 74.69 -11.66
N ASP A 58 9.42 74.29 -12.92
CA ASP A 58 9.30 75.23 -14.05
C ASP A 58 8.11 76.19 -13.88
N SER A 59 6.99 75.71 -13.33
CA SER A 59 5.84 76.56 -13.01
C SER A 59 6.12 77.53 -11.87
N LEU A 60 6.88 77.12 -10.86
CA LEU A 60 7.27 77.98 -9.74
C LEU A 60 8.23 79.09 -10.20
N ASN A 61 9.24 78.72 -10.99
CA ASN A 61 10.21 79.66 -11.58
C ASN A 61 9.52 80.73 -12.44
N LYS A 62 8.42 80.39 -13.13
CA LYS A 62 7.60 81.37 -13.87
C LYS A 62 6.90 82.36 -12.95
N ALA A 63 6.40 81.90 -11.80
CA ALA A 63 5.75 82.76 -10.81
C ALA A 63 6.77 83.71 -10.14
N ASP A 64 7.98 83.22 -9.84
CA ASP A 64 9.08 84.05 -9.33
C ASP A 64 9.54 85.10 -10.34
N TYR A 65 9.65 84.69 -11.60
CA TYR A 65 10.01 85.59 -12.69
C TYR A 65 8.98 86.73 -12.82
N ALA A 66 7.69 86.42 -12.84
CA ALA A 66 6.62 87.42 -12.91
C ALA A 66 6.67 88.42 -11.74
N LEU A 67 6.98 87.95 -10.52
CA LEU A 67 7.18 88.83 -9.37
C LEU A 67 8.40 89.74 -9.54
N SER A 68 9.50 89.21 -10.08
CA SER A 68 10.74 89.97 -10.28
C SER A 68 10.64 91.06 -11.34
N GLU A 69 9.81 90.84 -12.37
CA GLU A 69 9.55 91.80 -13.45
C GLU A 69 8.50 92.87 -13.06
N GLY A 70 7.94 92.79 -11.85
CA GLY A 70 6.95 93.74 -11.36
C GLY A 70 5.57 93.60 -12.01
N GLU A 71 5.21 92.39 -12.44
CA GLU A 71 3.84 92.09 -12.91
C GLU A 71 2.82 92.30 -11.79
N SER A 72 1.53 92.32 -12.15
CA SER A 72 0.44 92.51 -11.18
C SER A 72 0.38 91.35 -10.18
N ASP A 73 -0.01 91.68 -8.94
CA ASP A 73 -0.16 90.69 -7.86
C ASP A 73 -1.11 89.55 -8.27
N ASP A 74 -2.19 89.84 -9.02
CA ASP A 74 -3.13 88.84 -9.57
C ASP A 74 -2.45 87.81 -10.50
N THR A 75 -1.50 88.24 -11.34
CA THR A 75 -0.81 87.34 -12.27
C THR A 75 0.16 86.43 -11.50
N VAL A 76 0.89 86.99 -10.54
CA VAL A 76 1.79 86.23 -9.67
C VAL A 76 1.00 85.20 -8.86
N GLU A 77 -0.16 85.58 -8.32
CA GLU A 77 -1.04 84.69 -7.58
C GLU A 77 -1.58 83.55 -8.46
N HIS A 78 -2.00 83.84 -9.70
CA HIS A 78 -2.45 82.82 -10.63
C HIS A 78 -1.33 81.82 -11.00
N LEU A 79 -0.12 82.31 -11.30
CA LEU A 79 1.02 81.44 -11.61
C LEU A 79 1.45 80.60 -10.40
N ALA A 80 1.44 81.19 -9.20
CA ALA A 80 1.70 80.48 -7.95
C ALA A 80 0.65 79.38 -7.70
N TYR A 81 -0.63 79.65 -7.99
CA TYR A 81 -1.69 78.65 -7.92
C TYR A 81 -1.43 77.48 -8.87
N LEU A 82 -1.05 77.77 -10.13
CA LEU A 82 -0.69 76.73 -11.10
C LEU A 82 0.52 75.91 -10.64
N ALA A 83 1.56 76.55 -10.08
CA ALA A 83 2.72 75.86 -9.53
C ALA A 83 2.34 74.93 -8.37
N LYS A 84 1.53 75.42 -7.42
CA LYS A 84 0.99 74.62 -6.31
C LYS A 84 0.17 73.42 -6.82
N GLN A 85 -0.63 73.60 -7.87
CA GLN A 85 -1.38 72.51 -8.48
C GLN A 85 -0.46 71.46 -9.14
N GLN A 86 0.62 71.88 -9.79
CA GLN A 86 1.62 70.97 -10.36
C GLN A 86 2.35 70.17 -9.27
N VAL A 87 2.65 70.78 -8.12
CA VAL A 87 3.21 70.05 -6.96
C VAL A 87 2.24 68.95 -6.50
N ALA A 88 0.94 69.27 -6.36
CA ALA A 88 -0.06 68.29 -5.97
C ALA A 88 -0.17 67.12 -6.97
N ILE A 89 -0.05 67.39 -8.27
CA ILE A 89 -0.02 66.34 -9.31
C ILE A 89 1.21 65.43 -9.14
N ALA A 90 2.38 66.00 -8.82
CA ALA A 90 3.59 65.21 -8.58
C ALA A 90 3.44 64.30 -7.35
N GLU A 91 2.89 64.81 -6.25
CA GLU A 91 2.64 64.03 -5.04
C GLU A 91 1.64 62.89 -5.28
N GLU A 92 0.51 63.15 -5.94
CA GLU A 92 -0.50 62.13 -6.23
C GLU A 92 0.01 61.10 -7.24
N THR A 93 0.83 61.51 -8.21
CA THR A 93 1.48 60.59 -9.14
C THR A 93 2.44 59.64 -8.43
N ALA A 94 3.21 60.16 -7.47
CA ALA A 94 4.10 59.35 -6.65
C ALA A 94 3.33 58.33 -5.81
N LYS A 95 2.28 58.77 -5.11
CA LYS A 95 1.40 57.89 -4.33
C LYS A 95 0.75 56.81 -5.20
N ARG A 96 0.27 57.17 -6.39
CA ARG A 96 -0.32 56.22 -7.35
C ARG A 96 0.69 55.16 -7.76
N LYS A 97 1.88 55.56 -8.21
CA LYS A 97 2.94 54.63 -8.65
C LYS A 97 3.45 53.74 -7.50
N ALA A 98 3.55 54.28 -6.28
CA ALA A 98 3.89 53.52 -5.09
C ALA A 98 2.83 52.45 -4.78
N ALA A 99 1.54 52.82 -4.83
CA ALA A 99 0.43 51.89 -4.64
C ALA A 99 0.39 50.83 -5.75
N GLU A 100 0.60 51.20 -7.01
CA GLU A 100 0.69 50.26 -8.14
C GLU A 100 1.81 49.24 -7.94
N SER A 101 3.00 49.67 -7.52
CA SER A 101 4.13 48.79 -7.22
C SER A 101 3.84 47.84 -6.05
N ALA A 102 3.22 48.36 -4.97
CA ALA A 102 2.81 47.55 -3.83
C ALA A 102 1.80 46.46 -4.23
N VAL A 103 0.82 46.79 -5.07
CA VAL A 103 -0.16 45.83 -5.61
C VAL A 103 0.51 44.79 -6.50
N ALA A 104 1.43 45.21 -7.38
CA ALA A 104 2.17 44.29 -8.25
C ALA A 104 3.02 43.29 -7.44
N ASN A 105 3.74 43.77 -6.43
CA ASN A 105 4.55 42.93 -5.54
C ASN A 105 3.69 41.96 -4.73
N ALA A 106 2.55 42.41 -4.21
CA ALA A 106 1.60 41.56 -3.50
C ALA A 106 1.01 40.47 -4.42
N ALA A 107 0.67 40.82 -5.67
CA ALA A 107 0.18 39.86 -6.65
C ALA A 107 1.24 38.80 -7.00
N ALA A 108 2.50 39.21 -7.20
CA ALA A 108 3.62 38.30 -7.43
C ALA A 108 3.83 37.34 -6.25
N LYS A 109 3.82 37.86 -5.01
CA LYS A 109 3.97 37.03 -3.80
C LYS A 109 2.82 36.04 -3.64
N ARG A 110 1.58 36.48 -3.86
CA ARG A 110 0.40 35.60 -3.83
C ARG A 110 0.51 34.50 -4.88
N ASN A 111 0.96 34.83 -6.09
CA ASN A 111 1.13 33.86 -7.16
C ASN A 111 2.20 32.81 -6.82
N ALA A 112 3.32 33.24 -6.22
CA ALA A 112 4.36 32.33 -5.75
C ALA A 112 3.84 31.36 -4.67
N VAL A 113 3.17 31.88 -3.63
CA VAL A 113 2.59 31.03 -2.56
C VAL A 113 1.56 30.04 -3.12
N ARG A 114 0.73 30.48 -4.07
CA ARG A 114 -0.26 29.60 -4.71
C ARG A 114 0.42 28.51 -5.55
N LEU A 115 1.52 28.83 -6.22
CA LEU A 115 2.29 27.85 -6.99
C LEU A 115 2.97 26.83 -6.08
N ASP A 116 3.58 27.29 -4.98
CA ASP A 116 4.21 26.41 -3.99
C ASP A 116 3.19 25.44 -3.38
N ALA A 117 2.01 25.95 -3.01
CA ALA A 117 0.92 25.12 -2.50
C ALA A 117 0.45 24.07 -3.52
N ARG A 118 0.35 24.44 -4.81
CA ARG A 118 -0.02 23.50 -5.89
C ARG A 118 1.06 22.45 -6.13
N THR A 119 2.33 22.84 -6.05
CA THR A 119 3.46 21.91 -6.17
C THR A 119 3.46 20.91 -5.03
N ALA A 120 3.28 21.37 -3.79
CA ALA A 120 3.18 20.48 -2.62
C ALA A 120 1.99 19.52 -2.70
N GLU A 121 0.82 20.00 -3.14
CA GLU A 121 -0.37 19.17 -3.37
C GLU A 121 -0.11 18.10 -4.44
N ALA A 122 0.50 18.48 -5.56
CA ALA A 122 0.84 17.55 -6.64
C ALA A 122 1.86 16.49 -6.21
N ASP A 123 2.87 16.87 -5.42
CA ASP A 123 3.87 15.94 -4.92
C ASP A 123 3.29 14.98 -3.88
N ALA A 124 2.43 15.46 -2.98
CA ALA A 124 1.69 14.60 -2.05
C ALA A 124 0.79 13.61 -2.79
N ALA A 125 0.07 14.06 -3.83
CA ALA A 125 -0.78 13.20 -4.65
C ALA A 125 0.04 12.13 -5.40
N LYS A 126 1.21 12.49 -5.95
CA LYS A 126 2.12 11.52 -6.59
C LYS A 126 2.64 10.48 -5.60
N GLN A 127 3.04 10.90 -4.40
CA GLN A 127 3.49 9.97 -3.35
C GLN A 127 2.37 9.02 -2.92
N GLN A 128 1.15 9.53 -2.75
CA GLN A 128 -0.01 8.72 -2.41
C GLN A 128 -0.34 7.72 -3.52
N ALA A 129 -0.29 8.13 -4.79
CA ALA A 129 -0.50 7.24 -5.93
C ALA A 129 0.58 6.15 -6.02
N ALA A 130 1.85 6.51 -5.79
CA ALA A 130 2.96 5.54 -5.78
C ALA A 130 2.80 4.51 -4.65
N TYR A 131 2.40 4.95 -3.45
CA TYR A 131 2.12 4.05 -2.33
C TYR A 131 0.94 3.12 -2.65
N ALA A 132 -0.16 3.68 -3.18
CA ALA A 132 -1.32 2.88 -3.58
C ALA A 132 -0.94 1.82 -4.63
N GLN A 133 -0.16 2.19 -5.65
CA GLN A 133 0.30 1.25 -6.67
C GLN A 133 1.17 0.14 -6.05
N GLN A 134 2.11 0.49 -5.18
CA GLN A 134 2.95 -0.50 -4.49
C GLN A 134 2.12 -1.49 -3.66
N THR A 135 1.06 -1.02 -3.00
CA THR A 135 0.17 -1.91 -2.24
C THR A 135 -0.60 -2.87 -3.15
N VAL A 136 -1.07 -2.40 -4.30
CA VAL A 136 -1.73 -3.25 -5.30
C VAL A 136 -0.76 -4.28 -5.87
N ASP A 137 0.46 -3.89 -6.22
CA ASP A 137 1.48 -4.80 -6.77
C ASP A 137 1.86 -5.89 -5.76
N ARG A 138 1.96 -5.52 -4.48
CA ARG A 138 2.20 -6.49 -3.39
C ARG A 138 1.06 -7.48 -3.27
N GLN A 139 -0.20 -7.01 -3.24
CA GLN A 139 -1.36 -7.89 -3.18
C GLN A 139 -1.46 -8.80 -4.40
N ALA A 140 -1.20 -8.28 -5.60
CA ALA A 140 -1.18 -9.07 -6.83
C ALA A 140 -0.11 -10.17 -6.77
N THR A 141 1.07 -9.86 -6.25
CA THR A 141 2.16 -10.84 -6.06
C THR A 141 1.78 -11.92 -5.04
N GLU A 142 1.21 -11.53 -3.90
CA GLU A 142 0.75 -12.46 -2.85
C GLU A 142 -0.34 -13.40 -3.39
N LEU A 143 -1.30 -12.88 -4.15
CA LEU A 143 -2.35 -13.67 -4.81
C LEU A 143 -1.78 -14.61 -5.88
N ALA A 144 -0.81 -14.16 -6.68
CA ALA A 144 -0.17 -15.00 -7.68
C ALA A 144 0.59 -16.18 -7.03
N VAL A 145 1.30 -15.93 -5.93
CA VAL A 145 1.98 -16.99 -5.16
C VAL A 145 0.97 -17.95 -4.53
N ALA A 146 -0.12 -17.44 -3.94
CA ALA A 146 -1.17 -18.28 -3.37
C ALA A 146 -1.84 -19.16 -4.44
N GLY A 147 -2.10 -18.60 -5.63
CA GLY A 147 -2.61 -19.35 -6.78
C GLY A 147 -1.67 -20.46 -7.21
N ALA A 148 -0.39 -20.15 -7.40
CA ALA A 148 0.62 -21.14 -7.81
C ALA A 148 0.79 -22.27 -6.77
N ASN A 149 0.71 -21.95 -5.47
CA ASN A 149 0.77 -22.97 -4.41
C ASN A 149 -0.49 -23.84 -4.42
N SER A 150 -1.68 -23.25 -4.56
CA SER A 150 -2.92 -24.02 -4.67
C SER A 150 -2.91 -24.96 -5.87
N GLU A 151 -2.42 -24.51 -7.03
CA GLU A 151 -2.30 -25.37 -8.23
C GLU A 151 -1.33 -26.53 -8.01
N ARG A 152 -0.19 -26.28 -7.35
CA ARG A 152 0.77 -27.33 -6.98
C ARG A 152 0.16 -28.35 -6.04
N ASP A 153 -0.55 -27.90 -5.00
CA ASP A 153 -1.18 -28.79 -4.04
C ASP A 153 -2.27 -29.65 -4.71
N GLN A 154 -3.07 -29.06 -5.61
CA GLN A 154 -4.04 -29.80 -6.40
C GLN A 154 -3.37 -30.81 -7.33
N ALA A 155 -2.25 -30.47 -7.96
CA ALA A 155 -1.50 -31.40 -8.80
C ALA A 155 -0.93 -32.59 -8.01
N ILE A 156 -0.44 -32.34 -6.79
CA ILE A 156 0.05 -33.40 -5.89
C ILE A 156 -1.10 -34.34 -5.49
N ILE A 157 -2.25 -33.80 -5.10
CA ILE A 157 -3.44 -34.59 -4.76
C ILE A 157 -3.91 -35.41 -5.97
N ALA A 158 -4.01 -34.79 -7.15
CA ALA A 158 -4.42 -35.47 -8.37
C ALA A 158 -3.44 -36.60 -8.76
N GLN A 159 -2.13 -36.38 -8.60
CA GLN A 159 -1.12 -37.40 -8.83
C GLN A 159 -1.28 -38.58 -7.86
N GLN A 160 -1.51 -38.28 -6.58
CA GLN A 160 -1.74 -39.31 -5.56
C GLN A 160 -2.98 -40.16 -5.89
N GLU A 161 -4.09 -39.52 -6.25
CA GLU A 161 -5.33 -40.21 -6.63
C GLU A 161 -5.14 -41.09 -7.86
N MET A 162 -4.39 -40.62 -8.87
CA MET A 162 -4.05 -41.40 -10.05
C MET A 162 -3.24 -42.67 -9.71
N LEU A 163 -2.27 -42.57 -8.81
CA LEU A 163 -1.49 -43.72 -8.35
C LEU A 163 -2.34 -44.72 -7.56
N LEU A 164 -3.21 -44.22 -6.67
CA LEU A 164 -4.17 -45.07 -5.94
C LEU A 164 -5.12 -45.80 -6.89
N LYS A 165 -5.56 -45.13 -7.96
CA LYS A 165 -6.39 -45.73 -9.01
C LYS A 165 -5.62 -46.80 -9.80
N GLU A 166 -4.35 -46.57 -10.12
CA GLU A 166 -3.50 -47.58 -10.78
C GLU A 166 -3.30 -48.83 -9.91
N LEU A 167 -3.23 -48.66 -8.60
CA LEU A 167 -3.21 -49.76 -7.63
C LEU A 167 -4.56 -50.47 -7.47
N ASN A 168 -5.61 -50.01 -8.15
CA ASN A 168 -6.99 -50.48 -7.97
C ASN A 168 -7.46 -50.37 -6.51
N ALA A 169 -6.99 -49.36 -5.78
CA ALA A 169 -7.43 -49.11 -4.41
C ALA A 169 -8.91 -48.70 -4.41
N LYS A 170 -9.69 -49.30 -3.50
CA LYS A 170 -11.11 -49.00 -3.33
C LYS A 170 -11.35 -48.41 -1.95
N LYS A 171 -12.14 -47.35 -1.88
CA LYS A 171 -12.59 -46.79 -0.61
C LYS A 171 -13.63 -47.72 0.01
N THR A 172 -13.39 -48.14 1.25
CA THR A 172 -14.26 -48.99 2.06
C THR A 172 -14.42 -48.38 3.46
N GLU A 173 -15.29 -48.94 4.29
CA GLU A 173 -15.40 -48.56 5.71
C GLU A 173 -14.10 -48.77 6.49
N ARG A 174 -13.21 -49.64 5.98
CA ARG A 174 -11.92 -49.97 6.59
C ARG A 174 -10.77 -49.09 6.09
N GLY A 175 -11.08 -48.10 5.25
CA GLY A 175 -10.09 -47.28 4.54
C GLY A 175 -9.90 -47.70 3.08
N LEU A 176 -8.74 -47.38 2.52
CA LEU A 176 -8.38 -47.74 1.15
C LEU A 176 -7.89 -49.18 1.11
N VAL A 177 -8.59 -50.04 0.36
CA VAL A 177 -8.29 -51.47 0.24
C VAL A 177 -7.88 -51.81 -1.19
N ILE A 178 -6.71 -52.43 -1.32
CA ILE A 178 -6.22 -53.01 -2.57
C ILE A 178 -6.43 -54.52 -2.48
N THR A 179 -7.20 -55.10 -3.40
CA THR A 179 -7.44 -56.55 -3.44
C THR A 179 -6.65 -57.18 -4.57
N LEU A 180 -5.74 -58.08 -4.22
CA LEU A 180 -4.92 -58.83 -5.17
C LEU A 180 -5.38 -60.29 -5.19
N SER A 181 -5.74 -60.78 -6.37
CA SER A 181 -6.16 -62.17 -6.54
C SER A 181 -5.02 -63.14 -6.22
N GLY A 182 -5.32 -64.19 -5.45
CA GLY A 182 -4.35 -65.18 -4.98
C GLY A 182 -3.67 -65.93 -6.12
N ASP A 183 -4.34 -66.13 -7.25
CA ASP A 183 -3.79 -66.81 -8.43
C ASP A 183 -2.89 -65.90 -9.29
N VAL A 184 -2.93 -64.57 -9.06
CA VAL A 184 -1.98 -63.60 -9.64
C VAL A 184 -0.74 -63.50 -8.75
N LEU A 185 -0.95 -63.62 -7.44
CA LEU A 185 0.10 -63.54 -6.44
C LEU A 185 0.90 -64.84 -6.29
N PHE A 186 0.23 -65.99 -6.26
CA PHE A 186 0.82 -67.26 -5.82
C PHE A 186 0.39 -68.44 -6.69
N ARG A 187 1.27 -69.43 -6.81
CA ARG A 187 0.87 -70.76 -7.31
C ARG A 187 -0.03 -71.46 -6.27
N THR A 188 -0.84 -72.41 -6.73
CA THR A 188 -1.71 -73.25 -5.88
C THR A 188 -0.93 -73.86 -4.72
N ASN A 189 -1.44 -73.72 -3.48
CA ASN A 189 -0.82 -74.19 -2.24
C ASN A 189 0.62 -73.69 -1.98
N LYS A 190 1.05 -72.61 -2.64
CA LYS A 190 2.34 -71.95 -2.40
C LYS A 190 2.13 -70.56 -1.81
N ALA A 191 3.19 -70.08 -1.16
CA ALA A 191 3.32 -68.72 -0.64
C ALA A 191 4.43 -67.91 -1.35
N GLN A 192 5.08 -68.49 -2.38
CA GLN A 192 6.07 -67.78 -3.19
C GLN A 192 5.38 -66.90 -4.22
N LEU A 193 5.74 -65.62 -4.26
CA LEU A 193 5.18 -64.66 -5.20
C LEU A 193 5.56 -65.01 -6.65
N GLN A 194 4.58 -64.91 -7.55
CA GLN A 194 4.78 -65.01 -8.99
C GLN A 194 5.21 -63.67 -9.58
N ALA A 195 5.72 -63.66 -10.81
CA ALA A 195 6.13 -62.43 -11.50
C ALA A 195 5.00 -61.38 -11.59
N GLY A 196 3.75 -61.81 -11.78
CA GLY A 196 2.58 -60.92 -11.77
C GLY A 196 2.35 -60.27 -10.41
N GLY A 197 2.46 -61.05 -9.33
CA GLY A 197 2.37 -60.55 -7.97
C GLY A 197 3.51 -59.61 -7.60
N LEU A 198 4.75 -59.94 -7.99
CA LEU A 198 5.90 -59.05 -7.78
C LEU A 198 5.70 -57.68 -8.44
N ARG A 199 5.11 -57.61 -9.64
CA ARG A 199 4.81 -56.32 -10.30
C ARG A 199 3.80 -55.48 -9.50
N ASN A 200 2.75 -56.09 -8.96
CA ASN A 200 1.75 -55.36 -8.17
C ASN A 200 2.33 -54.92 -6.81
N VAL A 201 3.14 -55.77 -6.18
CA VAL A 201 3.85 -55.44 -4.94
C VAL A 201 4.88 -54.34 -5.18
N GLN A 202 5.55 -54.31 -6.33
CA GLN A 202 6.47 -53.23 -6.71
C GLN A 202 5.73 -51.89 -6.82
N LYS A 203 4.59 -51.83 -7.53
CA LYS A 203 3.80 -50.59 -7.60
C LYS A 203 3.37 -50.09 -6.22
N LEU A 204 3.01 -51.01 -5.33
CA LEU A 204 2.71 -50.66 -3.95
C LEU A 204 3.94 -50.14 -3.20
N ALA A 205 5.10 -50.76 -3.37
CA ALA A 205 6.35 -50.28 -2.79
C ALA A 205 6.71 -48.87 -3.29
N ASP A 206 6.57 -48.61 -4.59
CA ASP A 206 6.81 -47.29 -5.19
C ASP A 206 5.89 -46.23 -4.57
N PHE A 207 4.60 -46.55 -4.42
CA PHE A 207 3.64 -45.68 -3.72
C PHE A 207 4.03 -45.44 -2.26
N LEU A 208 4.40 -46.49 -1.51
CA LEU A 208 4.76 -46.35 -0.10
C LEU A 208 6.08 -45.60 0.11
N ASN A 209 7.00 -45.64 -0.86
CA ASN A 209 8.20 -44.83 -0.87
C ASN A 209 7.89 -43.35 -1.15
N GLN A 210 6.99 -43.08 -2.09
CA GLN A 210 6.57 -41.72 -2.42
C GLN A 210 5.72 -41.08 -1.31
N TYR A 211 4.93 -41.88 -0.58
CA TYR A 211 4.05 -41.43 0.50
C TYR A 211 4.40 -42.13 1.82
N PRO A 212 5.47 -41.67 2.51
CA PRO A 212 6.01 -42.33 3.71
C PRO A 212 5.05 -42.35 4.91
N GLN A 213 4.02 -41.50 4.92
CA GLN A 213 3.01 -41.45 5.97
C GLN A 213 2.10 -42.69 6.00
N TYR A 214 1.93 -43.40 4.88
CA TYR A 214 1.05 -44.57 4.84
C TYR A 214 1.69 -45.78 5.53
N LYS A 215 0.87 -46.49 6.30
CA LYS A 215 1.15 -47.84 6.79
C LYS A 215 0.23 -48.81 6.09
N VAL A 216 0.60 -50.09 6.08
CA VAL A 216 -0.19 -51.14 5.44
C VAL A 216 -0.44 -52.31 6.37
N LEU A 217 -1.65 -52.86 6.29
CA LEU A 217 -2.01 -54.15 6.85
C LEU A 217 -2.29 -55.12 5.70
N VAL A 218 -1.53 -56.20 5.64
CA VAL A 218 -1.65 -57.24 4.63
C VAL A 218 -2.44 -58.41 5.21
N GLU A 219 -3.58 -58.69 4.62
CA GLU A 219 -4.51 -59.73 5.04
C GLU A 219 -4.55 -60.88 4.04
N GLY A 220 -4.19 -62.08 4.47
CA GLY A 220 -4.27 -63.29 3.65
C GLY A 220 -5.60 -64.02 3.83
N HIS A 221 -6.20 -64.48 2.72
CA HIS A 221 -7.41 -65.31 2.73
C HIS A 221 -7.25 -66.55 1.84
N THR A 222 -7.95 -67.62 2.20
CA THR A 222 -8.07 -68.87 1.43
C THR A 222 -9.53 -69.12 1.05
N ASP A 223 -9.77 -70.13 0.22
CA ASP A 223 -11.10 -70.71 0.10
C ASP A 223 -11.34 -71.72 1.24
N SER A 224 -12.56 -72.26 1.30
CA SER A 224 -12.97 -73.20 2.35
C SER A 224 -12.51 -74.65 2.11
N ILE A 225 -11.59 -74.91 1.18
CA ILE A 225 -11.08 -76.26 0.90
C ILE A 225 -9.89 -76.56 1.81
N GLY A 226 -9.91 -77.72 2.47
CA GLY A 226 -8.86 -78.14 3.40
C GLY A 226 -9.25 -77.92 4.87
N SER A 227 -8.33 -78.23 5.80
CA SER A 227 -8.56 -77.98 7.22
C SER A 227 -8.34 -76.50 7.55
N ASN A 228 -9.08 -76.00 8.54
CA ASN A 228 -8.92 -74.63 9.04
C ASN A 228 -7.47 -74.34 9.46
N SER A 229 -6.80 -75.28 10.14
CA SER A 229 -5.39 -75.12 10.55
C SER A 229 -4.43 -74.98 9.37
N ALA A 230 -4.64 -75.73 8.29
CA ALA A 230 -3.83 -75.64 7.07
C ALA A 230 -4.08 -74.31 6.35
N ASN A 231 -5.35 -73.88 6.29
CA ASN A 231 -5.76 -72.62 5.66
C ASN A 231 -5.26 -71.40 6.42
N GLN A 232 -5.31 -71.43 7.75
CA GLN A 232 -4.73 -70.41 8.62
C GLN A 232 -3.23 -70.27 8.34
N ALA A 233 -2.48 -71.36 8.43
CA ALA A 233 -1.04 -71.34 8.19
C ALA A 233 -0.69 -70.90 6.75
N LEU A 234 -1.52 -71.25 5.75
CA LEU A 234 -1.34 -70.80 4.37
C LEU A 234 -1.58 -69.30 4.23
N SER A 235 -2.65 -68.78 4.83
CA SER A 235 -3.00 -67.36 4.79
C SER A 235 -1.94 -66.48 5.46
N ASP A 236 -1.41 -66.91 6.62
CA ASP A 236 -0.34 -66.22 7.34
C ASP A 236 0.95 -66.18 6.51
N ARG A 237 1.37 -67.31 5.93
CA ARG A 237 2.56 -67.37 5.07
C ARG A 237 2.44 -66.48 3.84
N ARG A 238 1.25 -66.39 3.23
CA ARG A 238 1.00 -65.53 2.06
C ARG A 238 1.09 -64.05 2.41
N ALA A 239 0.48 -63.64 3.53
CA ALA A 239 0.61 -62.26 4.01
C ALA A 239 2.07 -61.92 4.34
N TYR A 240 2.79 -62.83 4.99
CA TYR A 240 4.21 -62.65 5.30
C TYR A 240 5.11 -62.58 4.06
N ALA A 241 4.80 -63.34 3.01
CA ALA A 241 5.54 -63.28 1.74
C ALA A 241 5.43 -61.90 1.07
N VAL A 242 4.25 -61.28 1.10
CA VAL A 242 4.06 -59.90 0.61
C VAL A 242 4.84 -58.91 1.46
N ARG A 243 4.81 -59.05 2.79
CA ARG A 243 5.63 -58.22 3.69
C ARG A 243 7.12 -58.34 3.40
N THR A 244 7.61 -59.56 3.19
CA THR A 244 9.03 -59.81 2.89
C THR A 244 9.42 -59.12 1.59
N ALA A 245 8.61 -59.27 0.54
CA ALA A 245 8.87 -58.59 -0.73
C ALA A 245 8.86 -57.06 -0.59
N LEU A 246 7.93 -56.48 0.19
CA LEU A 246 7.93 -55.04 0.46
C LEU A 246 9.16 -54.59 1.25
N ASN A 247 9.61 -55.36 2.24
CA ASN A 247 10.83 -55.10 2.98
C ASN A 247 12.07 -55.14 2.05
N ASP A 248 12.15 -56.15 1.18
CA ASP A 248 13.22 -56.29 0.19
C ASP A 248 13.24 -55.12 -0.80
N MET A 249 12.09 -54.49 -1.03
CA MET A 249 11.92 -53.27 -1.83
C MET A 249 12.14 -51.97 -1.02
N GLY A 250 12.64 -52.07 0.22
CA GLY A 250 13.05 -50.93 1.04
C GLY A 250 11.98 -50.34 1.95
N ILE A 251 10.79 -50.95 2.03
CA ILE A 251 9.76 -50.48 2.96
C ILE A 251 10.10 -50.91 4.38
N SER A 252 10.11 -49.96 5.33
CA SER A 252 10.36 -50.27 6.74
C SER A 252 9.33 -51.28 7.27
N GLY A 253 9.82 -52.31 7.97
CA GLY A 253 9.00 -53.36 8.56
C GLY A 253 7.99 -52.85 9.60
N ASP A 254 8.22 -51.68 10.19
CA ASP A 254 7.29 -51.03 11.14
C ASP A 254 6.05 -50.44 10.45
N ARG A 255 6.14 -50.21 9.14
CA ARG A 255 5.02 -49.74 8.30
C ARG A 255 4.17 -50.88 7.78
N ILE A 256 4.55 -52.15 8.02
CA ILE A 256 3.89 -53.32 7.45
C ILE A 256 3.46 -54.28 8.55
N ARG A 257 2.15 -54.44 8.71
CA ARG A 257 1.53 -55.47 9.56
C ARG A 257 0.95 -56.57 8.68
N THR A 258 0.87 -57.79 9.19
CA THR A 258 0.35 -58.95 8.46
C THR A 258 -0.63 -59.74 9.32
N ARG A 259 -1.67 -60.31 8.71
CA ARG A 259 -2.64 -61.19 9.37
C ARG A 259 -3.20 -62.22 8.39
N GLY A 260 -3.23 -63.50 8.76
CA GLY A 260 -4.00 -64.52 8.05
C GLY A 260 -5.39 -64.70 8.64
N TYR A 261 -6.39 -64.88 7.77
CA TYR A 261 -7.78 -65.11 8.16
C TYR A 261 -8.34 -66.45 7.69
N ALA A 262 -7.51 -67.34 7.12
CA ALA A 262 -7.99 -68.60 6.55
C ALA A 262 -9.17 -68.34 5.57
N ASP A 263 -10.25 -69.11 5.70
CA ASP A 263 -11.48 -68.98 4.91
C ASP A 263 -12.51 -68.02 5.54
N ALA A 264 -12.14 -67.32 6.62
CA ALA A 264 -13.00 -66.32 7.23
C ALA A 264 -13.19 -65.10 6.30
N TYR A 265 -14.37 -64.49 6.43
CA TYR A 265 -14.81 -63.33 5.65
C TYR A 265 -14.74 -63.55 4.12
N PRO A 266 -15.52 -64.50 3.60
CA PRO A 266 -15.60 -64.74 2.16
C PRO A 266 -16.22 -63.53 1.45
N VAL A 267 -15.72 -63.24 0.25
CA VAL A 267 -16.27 -62.21 -0.66
C VAL A 267 -17.21 -62.80 -1.71
N ALA A 268 -17.21 -64.12 -1.85
CA ALA A 268 -18.11 -64.89 -2.71
C ALA A 268 -18.43 -66.27 -2.10
N GLY A 269 -19.49 -66.94 -2.58
CA GLY A 269 -19.83 -68.29 -2.13
C GLY A 269 -18.77 -69.33 -2.49
N ASN A 270 -18.41 -70.23 -1.57
CA ASN A 270 -17.39 -71.26 -1.80
C ASN A 270 -17.87 -72.48 -2.62
N ASN A 271 -19.13 -72.48 -3.05
CA ASN A 271 -19.73 -73.61 -3.75
C ASN A 271 -19.22 -73.77 -5.20
N THR A 272 -18.79 -72.68 -5.84
CA THR A 272 -18.29 -72.69 -7.23
C THR A 272 -16.79 -72.45 -7.28
N ALA A 273 -16.13 -72.94 -8.34
CA ALA A 273 -14.69 -72.71 -8.54
C ALA A 273 -14.36 -71.20 -8.66
N ALA A 274 -15.22 -70.45 -9.35
CA ALA A 274 -15.09 -68.99 -9.49
C ALA A 274 -15.21 -68.26 -8.14
N GLY A 275 -16.18 -68.63 -7.29
CA GLY A 275 -16.34 -68.04 -5.97
C GLY A 275 -15.16 -68.35 -5.04
N ARG A 276 -14.66 -69.59 -5.06
CA ARG A 276 -13.43 -69.97 -4.34
C ARG A 276 -12.22 -69.17 -4.82
N GLN A 277 -12.10 -68.94 -6.12
CA GLN A 277 -11.02 -68.13 -6.68
C GLN A 277 -11.04 -66.68 -6.17
N LEU A 278 -12.22 -66.08 -6.03
CA LEU A 278 -12.36 -64.74 -5.43
C LEU A 278 -11.97 -64.73 -3.95
N ASN A 279 -12.25 -65.81 -3.21
CA ASN A 279 -11.90 -65.92 -1.79
C ASN A 279 -10.40 -66.13 -1.56
N ARG A 280 -9.69 -66.78 -2.49
CA ARG A 280 -8.23 -66.83 -2.52
C ARG A 280 -7.68 -65.46 -2.91
N ARG A 281 -7.42 -64.60 -1.94
CA ARG A 281 -6.95 -63.22 -2.17
C ARG A 281 -6.02 -62.75 -1.06
N VAL A 282 -5.31 -61.68 -1.35
CA VAL A 282 -4.68 -60.83 -0.34
C VAL A 282 -5.32 -59.46 -0.42
N GLU A 283 -5.76 -58.95 0.72
CA GLU A 283 -6.21 -57.57 0.86
C GLU A 283 -5.11 -56.74 1.52
N ILE A 284 -4.89 -55.54 1.02
CA ILE A 284 -3.91 -54.61 1.56
C ILE A 284 -4.67 -53.36 1.93
N ILE A 285 -4.71 -53.07 3.23
CA ILE A 285 -5.41 -51.92 3.79
C ILE A 285 -4.37 -50.85 4.03
N LEU A 286 -4.52 -49.71 3.37
CA LEU A 286 -3.73 -48.51 3.62
C LEU A 286 -4.31 -47.76 4.82
N SER A 287 -3.43 -47.24 5.66
CA SER A 287 -3.84 -46.38 6.77
C SER A 287 -4.53 -45.09 6.29
N ASP A 288 -5.28 -44.47 7.19
CA ASP A 288 -5.71 -43.09 6.99
C ASP A 288 -4.54 -42.10 7.15
N ALA A 289 -4.85 -40.81 7.08
CA ALA A 289 -3.88 -39.72 7.22
C ALA A 289 -3.18 -39.66 8.59
N ASN A 290 -3.75 -40.29 9.63
CA ASN A 290 -3.18 -40.37 10.97
C ASN A 290 -2.33 -41.63 11.17
N GLY A 291 -2.28 -42.52 10.16
CA GLY A 291 -1.55 -43.79 10.24
C GLY A 291 -2.34 -44.90 10.93
N ASP A 292 -3.66 -44.74 11.07
CA ASP A 292 -4.55 -45.72 11.69
C ASP A 292 -5.14 -46.67 10.64
N ILE A 293 -5.25 -47.94 11.03
CA ILE A 293 -5.83 -49.00 10.20
C ILE A 293 -6.95 -49.64 11.01
N VAL A 294 -8.15 -49.67 10.44
CA VAL A 294 -9.31 -50.33 11.06
C VAL A 294 -9.17 -51.86 10.88
N PRO A 295 -8.93 -52.61 11.97
CA PRO A 295 -8.87 -54.06 11.89
C PRO A 295 -10.24 -54.66 11.52
N ARG A 296 -10.20 -55.91 11.07
CA ARG A 296 -11.35 -56.70 10.63
C ARG A 296 -12.13 -57.31 11.79
#